data_AF-A0A7T4T4I8-F1
#
_entry.id   AF-A0A7T4T4I8-F1
#
_cell.length_a   1.000
_cell.length_b   1.000
_cell.length_c   1.000
_cell.angle_alpha   90.00
_cell.angle_beta   90.00
_cell.angle_gamma   90.00
#
_symmetry.space_group_name_H-M   'P 1'
#
loop_
_entity.id
_entity.type
_entity.pdbx_description
1 polymer ?
#
loop_
_entity_poly.entity_id
_entity_poly.type
_entity_poly.pdbx_seq_one_letter_code
_entity_poly.pdbx_strand_id
1 'polypeptide(L)' 'MAEALNSLFKAEVVYRRKAWAPASALEVGVLEWVHRYNTTRIHSAIGYTTRCEAEAT' A
#
# COMPACT_ATOMS: atom_id res chain seq x y z
N MET A 1 -2.34 -14.04 -6.72
CA MET A 1 -2.35 -13.16 -5.52
C MET A 1 -1.65 -11.82 -5.75
N ALA A 2 -0.63 -11.72 -6.61
CA ALA A 2 0.02 -10.44 -6.95
C ALA A 2 -0.88 -9.45 -7.71
N GLU A 3 -1.83 -9.94 -8.53
CA GLU A 3 -2.68 -9.09 -9.37
C GLU A 3 -3.62 -8.18 -8.56
N ALA A 4 -4.19 -8.68 -7.45
CA ALA A 4 -5.06 -7.88 -6.59
C ALA A 4 -4.29 -6.75 -5.89
N LEU A 5 -3.09 -7.06 -5.39
CA LEU A 5 -2.20 -6.08 -4.76
C LEU A 5 -1.77 -5.00 -5.76
N ASN A 6 -1.38 -5.41 -6.97
CA ASN A 6 -0.98 -4.48 -8.03
C ASN A 6 -2.14 -3.59 -8.49
N SER A 7 -3.36 -4.14 -8.58
CA SER A 7 -4.55 -3.39 -8.95
C SER A 7 -4.88 -2.32 -7.90
N LEU A 8 -4.81 -2.69 -6.62
CA LEU A 8 -5.01 -1.78 -5.50
C LEU A 8 -3.95 -0.67 -5.44
N PHE A 9 -2.68 -1.03 -5.61
CA PHE A 9 -1.57 -0.08 -5.66
C PHE A 9 -1.77 0.94 -6.79
N LYS A 10 -2.11 0.48 -8.00
CA LYS A 10 -2.39 1.37 -9.13
C LYS A 10 -3.57 2.29 -8.83
N ALA A 11 -4.65 1.79 -8.24
CA ALA A 11 -5.81 2.58 -7.88
C ALA A 11 -5.48 3.69 -6.84
N GLU A 12 -4.76 3.35 -5.78
CA GLU A 12 -4.53 4.27 -4.66
C GLU A 12 -3.35 5.23 -4.86
N VAL A 13 -2.35 4.85 -5.64
CA VAL A 13 -1.11 5.63 -5.84
C VAL A 13 -1.03 6.20 -7.25
N VAL A 14 -1.17 5.36 -8.28
CA VAL A 14 -0.94 5.78 -9.67
C VAL A 14 -2.11 6.60 -10.21
N TYR A 15 -3.35 6.13 -10.02
CA TYR A 15 -4.54 6.76 -10.58
C TYR A 15 -5.14 7.86 -9.70
N ARG A 16 -4.80 7.88 -8.40
CA ARG A 16 -5.37 8.84 -7.45
C ARG A 16 -4.83 10.27 -7.64
N ARG A 17 -3.61 10.42 -8.17
CA ARG A 17 -3.00 11.74 -8.45
C ARG A 17 -2.89 11.95 -9.96
N LYS A 18 -3.25 13.17 -10.41
CA LYS A 18 -3.15 13.57 -11.83
C LYS A 18 -1.72 13.63 -12.35
N ALA A 19 -0.75 13.97 -11.51
CA ALA A 19 0.67 14.02 -11.86
C ALA A 19 1.54 13.82 -10.61
N TRP A 20 2.67 13.15 -10.81
CA TRP A 20 3.75 13.05 -9.83
C TRP A 20 4.96 13.78 -10.40
N ALA A 21 5.17 15.01 -9.96
CA ALA A 21 6.33 15.82 -10.32
C ALA A 21 6.81 16.55 -9.06
N PRO A 22 8.12 16.46 -8.71
CA PRO A 22 9.17 15.64 -9.33
C PRO A 22 8.99 14.12 -9.08
N ALA A 23 9.84 13.28 -9.70
CA ALA A 23 9.80 11.82 -9.52
C ALA A 23 9.92 11.39 -8.05
N SER A 24 10.67 12.14 -7.23
CA SER A 24 10.78 11.88 -5.79
C SER A 24 9.45 12.00 -5.04
N ALA A 25 8.49 12.76 -5.56
CA ALA A 25 7.15 12.78 -5.00
C ALA A 25 6.47 11.40 -5.12
N LEU A 26 6.67 10.69 -6.24
CA LEU A 26 6.15 9.34 -6.43
C LEU A 26 6.82 8.37 -5.46
N GLU A 27 8.14 8.46 -5.29
CA GLU A 27 8.88 7.60 -4.36
C GLU A 27 8.35 7.74 -2.93
N VAL A 28 8.17 8.97 -2.45
CA VAL A 28 7.56 9.23 -1.14
C VAL A 28 6.15 8.66 -1.07
N GLY A 29 5.32 8.88 -2.10
CA GLY A 29 3.95 8.35 -2.13
C GLY A 29 3.90 6.82 -2.09
N VAL A 30 4.86 6.14 -2.72
CA VAL A 30 5.00 4.68 -2.64
C VAL A 30 5.40 4.24 -1.24
N LEU A 31 6.40 4.90 -0.62
CA LEU A 31 6.83 4.58 0.74
C LEU A 31 5.69 4.77 1.76
N GLU A 32 4.95 5.87 1.68
CA GLU A 32 3.80 6.13 2.53
C GLU A 32 2.69 5.09 2.33
N TRP A 33 2.42 4.69 1.09
CA TRP A 33 1.42 3.67 0.80
C TRP A 33 1.84 2.30 1.34
N VAL A 34 3.09 1.90 1.15
CA VAL A 34 3.64 0.63 1.67
C VAL A 34 3.57 0.60 3.19
N HIS A 35 3.98 1.69 3.85
CA HIS A 35 3.88 1.80 5.30
C HIS A 35 2.44 1.57 5.76
N ARG A 36 1.49 2.37 5.27
CA ARG A 36 0.06 2.23 5.62
C ARG A 36 -0.51 0.85 5.32
N TYR A 37 -0.15 0.25 4.17
CA TYR A 37 -0.63 -1.07 3.79
C TYR A 37 -0.19 -2.15 4.80
N ASN A 38 1.02 -2.03 5.34
CA ASN A 38 1.57 -3.02 6.26
C ASN A 38 1.24 -2.74 7.74
N THR A 39 1.14 -1.48 8.15
CA THR A 39 1.05 -1.09 9.57
C THR A 39 -0.32 -0.56 10.00
N THR A 40 -1.18 -0.17 9.06
CA THR A 40 -2.46 0.48 9.39
C THR A 40 -3.65 -0.27 8.80
N ARG A 41 -3.48 -0.85 7.62
CA ARG A 41 -4.57 -1.57 6.95
C ARG A 41 -4.80 -2.93 7.59
N ILE A 42 -6.03 -3.16 8.00
CA ILE A 42 -6.50 -4.44 8.52
C ILE A 42 -6.87 -5.36 7.35
N HIS A 43 -6.42 -6.61 7.42
CA HIS A 43 -6.62 -7.60 6.36
C HIS A 43 -7.42 -8.78 6.90
N SER A 44 -8.64 -8.97 6.42
CA SER A 44 -9.52 -10.07 6.85
C SER A 44 -8.94 -11.46 6.55
N ALA A 45 -8.18 -11.59 5.45
CA ALA A 45 -7.54 -12.83 5.04
C ALA A 45 -6.50 -13.36 6.03
N ILE A 46 -5.95 -12.50 6.90
CA ILE A 46 -4.97 -12.86 7.94
C ILE A 46 -5.56 -12.71 9.35
N GLY A 47 -6.90 -12.76 9.48
CA GLY A 47 -7.56 -12.74 10.79
C GLY A 47 -7.81 -11.33 11.34
N TYR A 48 -8.06 -10.35 10.46
CA TYR A 48 -8.36 -8.96 10.86
C TYR A 48 -7.25 -8.29 11.68
N THR A 49 -6.01 -8.58 11.33
CA THR A 49 -4.84 -7.91 11.87
C THR A 49 -4.08 -7.16 10.76
N THR A 50 -3.15 -6.29 11.14
CA THR A 50 -2.23 -5.70 10.15
C THR A 50 -1.21 -6.74 9.70
N ARG A 51 -0.59 -6.51 8.54
CA ARG A 51 0.41 -7.45 8.03
C ARG A 51 1.63 -7.53 8.96
N CYS A 52 2.05 -6.37 9.47
CA CYS A 52 3.17 -6.26 10.41
C CYS A 52 2.90 -7.07 11.70
N GLU A 53 1.69 -6.97 12.27
CA GLU A 53 1.30 -7.74 13.45
C GLU A 53 1.26 -9.25 13.19
N ALA A 54 0.74 -9.67 12.02
CA ALA A 54 0.74 -11.08 11.63
C ALA A 54 2.15 -11.65 11.43
N GLU A 55 3.09 -10.85 10.91
CA GLU A 55 4.49 -11.28 10.70
C GLU A 55 5.32 -11.29 11.99
N ALA A 56 4.90 -10.55 13.03
CA ALA A 56 5.57 -10.48 14.32
C ALA A 56 5.23 -11.64 15.28
N THR A 57 4.36 -12.57 14.86
CA THR A 57 3.90 -13.74 15.63
C THR A 57 4.55 -15.01 15.11
#